data_AF-A0A0D2RWP8-F1
#
_entry.id   AF-A0A0D2RWP8-F1
#
_cell.length_a   1.000
_cell.length_b   1.000
_cell.length_c   1.000
_cell.angle_alpha   90.00
_cell.angle_beta   90.00
_cell.angle_gamma   90.00
#
_symmetry.space_group_name_H-M   'P 1'
#
loop_
_entity.id
_entity.type
_entity.pdbx_description
1 polymer ?
#
loop_
_entity_poly.entity_id
_entity_poly.type
_entity_poly.pdbx_seq_one_letter_code
_entity_poly.pdbx_strand_id
1 'polypeptide(L)'
;GVILGKSDRERVSEVCLAEFLSYGPQREEEKERKCLLRKTDDGKIVKWDVETNDSLCTLEEAFQKVELSLGFNIELKFDDNVVYRQRHLVHVLQLILQVQCKLYEMYLMFFVLCLGNQQVFFLTNGGTEIYNDTRRNSLEQAINVCLEGGFQGIVSGIKGIFKNPGAVPKIKDSNLSLLTYGTLNNVWEAVY
;
A
#
# COMPACT_ATOMS: atom_id res chain seq x y z
N GLY A 1 1.90 -12.33 -5.90
CA GLY A 1 2.82 -11.19 -5.72
C GLY A 1 3.71 -11.06 -6.94
N VAL A 2 4.14 -9.83 -7.26
CA VAL A 2 5.16 -9.55 -8.30
C VAL A 2 6.54 -9.78 -7.69
N ILE A 3 7.43 -10.44 -8.44
CA ILE A 3 8.78 -10.83 -8.04
C ILE A 3 9.76 -10.13 -9.00
N LEU A 4 10.79 -9.50 -8.44
CA LEU A 4 11.93 -9.01 -9.20
C LEU A 4 12.96 -10.14 -9.31
N GLY A 5 13.47 -10.39 -10.51
CA GLY A 5 14.58 -11.32 -10.72
C GLY A 5 14.17 -12.76 -11.05
N LYS A 6 15.05 -13.74 -10.78
CA LYS A 6 14.92 -15.13 -11.29
C LYS A 6 14.22 -16.09 -10.32
N SER A 7 14.04 -15.69 -9.06
CA SER A 7 13.46 -16.55 -8.02
C SER A 7 12.63 -15.75 -7.02
N ASP A 8 11.72 -16.41 -6.30
CA ASP A 8 10.91 -15.81 -5.24
C ASP A 8 11.69 -15.48 -3.96
N ARG A 9 13.03 -15.62 -3.99
CA ARG A 9 13.94 -15.34 -2.86
C ARG A 9 14.60 -13.97 -2.93
N GLU A 10 14.66 -13.36 -4.11
CA GLU A 10 15.28 -12.05 -4.29
C GLU A 10 14.32 -10.96 -3.81
N ARG A 11 14.79 -10.08 -2.92
CA ARG A 11 13.96 -9.03 -2.31
C ARG A 11 14.18 -7.71 -3.01
N VAL A 12 13.11 -6.91 -3.16
CA VAL A 12 13.23 -5.54 -3.67
C VAL A 12 14.18 -4.70 -2.81
N SER A 13 14.24 -4.95 -1.50
CA SER A 13 15.15 -4.26 -0.58
C SER A 13 16.63 -4.63 -0.75
N GLU A 14 16.95 -5.64 -1.57
CA GLU A 14 18.33 -6.14 -1.77
C GLU A 14 18.92 -5.71 -3.13
N VAL A 15 18.11 -5.10 -4.00
CA VAL A 15 18.56 -4.60 -5.30
C VAL A 15 18.86 -3.10 -5.24
N CYS A 16 19.86 -2.66 -6.02
CA CYS A 16 20.13 -1.22 -6.14
C CYS A 16 19.06 -0.54 -7.01
N LEU A 17 18.94 0.79 -6.90
CA LEU A 17 17.93 1.55 -7.65
C LEU A 17 18.06 1.36 -9.18
N ALA A 18 19.28 1.35 -9.71
CA ALA A 18 19.52 1.15 -11.14
C ALA A 18 19.04 -0.23 -11.61
N GLU A 19 19.26 -1.26 -10.79
CA GLU A 19 18.75 -2.59 -11.07
C GLU A 19 17.23 -2.65 -10.98
N PHE A 20 16.63 -2.06 -9.93
CA PHE A 20 15.18 -1.98 -9.79
C PHE A 20 14.51 -1.35 -11.02
N LEU A 21 15.04 -0.22 -11.50
CA LEU A 21 14.49 0.51 -12.65
C LEU A 21 14.69 -0.21 -14.00
N SER A 22 15.58 -1.21 -14.05
CA SER A 22 15.78 -2.03 -15.26
C SER A 22 14.70 -3.10 -15.48
N TYR A 23 13.79 -3.29 -14.51
CA TYR A 23 12.69 -4.25 -14.64
C TYR A 23 11.43 -3.64 -15.28
N GLY A 24 10.74 -4.45 -16.08
CA GLY A 24 9.50 -4.07 -16.74
C GLY A 24 9.71 -3.15 -17.95
N PRO A 25 8.63 -2.51 -18.45
CA PRO A 25 8.69 -1.57 -19.57
C PRO A 25 9.72 -0.45 -19.31
N GLN A 26 10.50 -0.11 -20.33
CA GLN A 26 11.58 0.89 -20.24
C GLN A 26 11.17 2.20 -20.92
N ARG A 27 11.64 3.34 -20.40
CA ARG A 27 11.35 4.68 -20.96
C ARG A 27 12.08 4.94 -22.30
N GLU A 28 13.22 4.29 -22.49
CA GLU A 28 14.05 4.38 -23.69
C GLU A 28 14.03 3.03 -24.40
N GLU A 29 13.78 3.02 -25.71
CA GLU A 29 13.66 1.78 -26.51
C GLU A 29 14.96 0.95 -26.54
N GLU A 30 16.12 1.59 -26.33
CA GLU A 30 17.44 0.98 -26.40
C GLU A 30 17.87 0.28 -25.10
N LYS A 31 17.13 0.46 -23.99
CA LYS A 31 17.48 -0.14 -22.70
C LYS A 31 17.04 -1.60 -22.62
N GLU A 32 17.97 -2.47 -22.18
CA GLU A 32 17.65 -3.87 -21.90
C GLU A 32 16.56 -3.98 -20.82
N ARG A 33 15.44 -4.64 -21.18
CA ARG A 33 14.34 -4.91 -20.24
C ARG A 33 14.57 -6.21 -19.47
N LYS A 34 14.63 -6.14 -18.14
CA LYS A 34 14.51 -7.33 -17.28
C LYS A 34 13.04 -7.68 -17.08
N CYS A 35 12.70 -8.97 -17.21
CA CYS A 35 11.33 -9.45 -17.07
C CYS A 35 10.90 -9.46 -15.60
N LEU A 36 9.70 -8.97 -15.31
CA LEU A 36 9.04 -9.18 -14.03
C LEU A 36 8.49 -10.61 -13.97
N LEU A 37 8.46 -11.22 -12.78
CA LEU A 37 7.82 -12.50 -12.57
C LEU A 37 6.60 -12.34 -11.67
N ARG A 38 5.63 -13.27 -11.75
CA ARG A 38 4.55 -13.39 -10.77
C ARG A 38 4.47 -14.82 -10.26
N LYS A 39 4.08 -14.97 -8.99
CA LYS A 39 3.63 -16.24 -8.44
C LYS A 39 2.12 -16.37 -8.63
N THR A 40 1.68 -17.42 -9.32
CA THR A 40 0.26 -17.78 -9.49
C THR A 40 -0.28 -18.48 -8.26
N ASP A 41 -1.61 -18.61 -8.17
CA ASP A 41 -2.29 -19.23 -7.02
C ASP A 41 -1.91 -20.70 -6.82
N ASP A 42 -1.53 -21.40 -7.90
CA ASP A 42 -0.98 -22.76 -7.86
C ASP A 42 0.52 -22.82 -7.50
N GLY A 43 1.11 -21.69 -7.11
CA GLY A 43 2.49 -21.57 -6.65
C GLY A 43 3.55 -21.52 -7.75
N LYS A 44 3.16 -21.59 -9.04
CA LYS A 44 4.11 -21.49 -10.15
C LYS A 44 4.63 -20.07 -10.32
N ILE A 45 5.88 -19.95 -10.72
CA ILE A 45 6.48 -18.67 -11.11
C ILE A 45 6.40 -18.56 -12.62
N VAL A 46 5.70 -17.53 -13.11
CA VAL A 46 5.54 -17.26 -14.54
C VAL A 46 6.02 -15.86 -14.87
N LYS A 47 6.45 -15.67 -16.13
CA LYS A 47 6.78 -14.35 -16.65
C LYS A 47 5.55 -13.45 -16.58
N TRP A 48 5.75 -12.25 -16.07
CA TRP A 48 4.78 -11.16 -16.06
C TRP A 48 5.22 -10.16 -17.12
N ASP A 49 4.95 -10.51 -18.38
CA ASP A 49 5.12 -9.62 -19.51
C ASP A 49 3.80 -8.86 -19.68
N VAL A 50 3.79 -7.58 -19.30
CA VAL A 50 2.61 -6.72 -19.45
C VAL A 50 2.99 -5.63 -20.44
N GLU A 51 2.42 -5.72 -21.63
CA GLU A 51 2.65 -4.79 -22.74
C GLU A 51 2.08 -3.39 -22.47
N THR A 52 1.17 -3.25 -21.49
CA THR A 52 0.41 -2.02 -21.21
C THR A 52 0.83 -1.28 -19.94
N ASN A 53 1.89 -1.71 -19.24
CA ASN A 53 2.32 -1.04 -18.01
C ASN A 53 3.32 0.09 -18.31
N ASP A 54 3.29 1.14 -17.49
CA ASP A 54 4.34 2.16 -17.49
C ASP A 54 5.62 1.60 -16.84
N SER A 55 6.72 2.27 -17.11
CA SER A 55 8.01 2.05 -16.46
C SER A 55 7.92 2.22 -14.94
N LEU A 56 8.75 1.45 -14.22
CA LEU A 56 8.93 1.66 -12.78
C LEU A 56 9.49 3.08 -12.53
N CYS A 57 9.14 3.64 -11.39
CA CYS A 57 9.57 4.96 -10.98
C CYS A 57 9.87 5.01 -9.49
N THR A 58 10.59 6.05 -9.07
CA THR A 58 10.74 6.39 -7.66
C THR A 58 9.51 7.14 -7.14
N LEU A 59 9.35 7.21 -5.82
CA LEU A 59 8.30 8.04 -5.21
C LEU A 59 8.46 9.52 -5.58
N GLU A 60 9.69 10.02 -5.68
CA GLU A 60 9.99 11.39 -6.08
C GLU A 60 9.51 11.68 -7.51
N GLU A 61 9.80 10.78 -8.44
CA GLU A 61 9.34 10.89 -9.82
C GLU A 61 7.81 10.82 -9.93
N ALA A 62 7.17 9.95 -9.14
CA ALA A 62 5.72 9.87 -9.09
C ALA A 62 5.10 11.19 -8.63
N PHE A 63 5.67 11.81 -7.58
CA PHE A 63 5.23 13.12 -7.09
C PHE A 63 5.45 14.26 -8.08
N GLN A 64 6.53 14.24 -8.85
CA GLN A 64 6.80 15.27 -9.87
C GLN A 64 5.85 15.20 -11.06
N LYS A 65 5.26 14.02 -11.34
CA LYS A 65 4.38 13.79 -12.50
C LYS A 65 2.90 14.04 -12.22
N VAL A 66 2.52 14.35 -10.99
CA VAL A 66 1.13 14.63 -10.60
C VAL A 66 0.95 16.11 -10.34
N GLU A 67 -0.20 16.65 -10.73
CA GLU A 67 -0.53 18.05 -10.47
C GLU A 67 -0.55 18.34 -8.98
N LEU A 68 0.03 19.48 -8.58
CA LEU A 68 0.19 19.86 -7.17
C LEU A 68 -1.13 20.00 -6.40
N SER A 69 -2.25 20.18 -7.11
CA SER A 69 -3.60 20.26 -6.56
C SER A 69 -4.19 18.90 -6.17
N LEU A 70 -3.58 17.80 -6.63
CA LEU A 70 -4.05 16.44 -6.40
C LEU A 70 -3.32 15.82 -5.20
N GLY A 71 -4.05 15.07 -4.39
CA GLY A 71 -3.48 14.29 -3.29
C GLY A 71 -2.99 12.91 -3.73
N PHE A 72 -2.23 12.26 -2.85
CA PHE A 72 -1.74 10.89 -3.05
C PHE A 72 -2.28 9.93 -2.00
N ASN A 73 -2.60 8.71 -2.44
CA ASN A 73 -2.79 7.57 -1.55
C ASN A 73 -1.58 6.66 -1.66
N ILE A 74 -0.81 6.55 -0.57
CA ILE A 74 0.42 5.77 -0.53
C ILE A 74 0.21 4.57 0.39
N GLU A 75 0.30 3.38 -0.18
CA GLU A 75 0.29 2.13 0.59
C GLU A 75 1.74 1.71 0.89
N LEU A 76 2.08 1.61 2.17
CA LEU A 76 3.39 1.10 2.58
C LEU A 76 3.35 -0.42 2.69
N LYS A 77 4.24 -1.08 1.96
CA LYS A 77 4.43 -2.53 2.02
C LYS A 77 5.76 -2.87 2.66
N PHE A 78 5.69 -3.71 3.68
CA PHE A 78 6.83 -4.27 4.37
C PHE A 78 6.86 -5.78 4.11
N ASP A 79 8.04 -6.40 4.21
CA ASP A 79 8.16 -7.84 4.08
C ASP A 79 7.61 -8.53 5.33
N ASP A 80 6.55 -9.32 5.16
CA ASP A 80 5.90 -10.06 6.25
C ASP A 80 6.85 -11.05 6.97
N ASN A 81 7.97 -11.42 6.34
CA ASN A 81 8.98 -12.32 6.92
C ASN A 81 10.09 -11.60 7.70
N VAL A 82 10.01 -10.27 7.83
CA VAL A 82 11.02 -9.45 8.52
C VAL A 82 10.39 -8.77 9.73
N VAL A 83 11.03 -8.93 10.89
CA VAL A 83 10.71 -8.15 12.08
C VAL A 83 11.49 -6.84 12.05
N TYR A 84 10.82 -5.76 11.64
CA TYR A 84 11.43 -4.45 11.58
C TYR A 84 11.54 -3.80 12.96
N ARG A 85 12.71 -3.22 13.26
CA ARG A 85 12.88 -2.40 14.47
C ARG A 85 12.18 -1.05 14.29
N GLN A 86 11.63 -0.50 15.36
CA GLN A 86 10.97 0.82 15.36
C GLN A 86 11.83 1.90 14.70
N ARG A 87 13.13 1.97 15.01
CA ARG A 87 14.06 2.93 14.39
C ARG A 87 14.08 2.88 12.86
N HIS A 88 13.95 1.67 12.30
CA HIS A 88 13.97 1.48 10.86
C HIS A 88 12.65 1.97 10.24
N LEU A 89 11.52 1.63 10.87
CA LEU A 89 10.21 2.13 10.45
C LEU A 89 10.19 3.67 10.48
N VAL A 90 10.61 4.29 11.59
CA VAL A 90 10.72 5.75 11.71
C VAL A 90 11.59 6.34 10.60
N HIS A 91 12.73 5.73 10.31
CA HIS A 91 13.62 6.19 9.25
C HIS A 91 12.98 6.13 7.86
N VAL A 92 12.28 5.04 7.52
CA VAL A 92 11.56 4.90 6.24
C VAL A 92 10.53 6.02 6.08
N LEU A 93 9.82 6.35 7.15
CA LEU A 93 8.80 7.39 7.14
C LEU A 93 9.41 8.78 6.98
N GLN A 94 10.52 9.05 7.67
CA GLN A 94 11.26 10.29 7.49
C GLN A 94 11.73 10.47 6.03
N LEU A 95 12.16 9.40 5.36
CA LEU A 95 12.55 9.46 3.95
C LEU A 95 11.34 9.80 3.06
N ILE A 96 10.19 9.18 3.29
CA ILE A 96 8.95 9.47 2.54
C ILE A 96 8.56 10.95 2.72
N LEU A 97 8.56 11.44 3.95
CA LEU A 97 8.26 12.84 4.26
C LEU A 97 9.29 13.79 3.62
N GLN A 98 10.57 13.44 3.61
CA GLN A 98 11.61 14.26 2.98
C GLN A 98 11.38 14.40 1.48
N VAL A 99 10.99 13.32 0.79
CA VAL A 99 10.67 13.36 -0.65
C VAL A 99 9.45 14.26 -0.89
N GLN A 100 8.44 14.20 -0.02
CA GLN A 100 7.28 15.09 -0.11
C GLN A 100 7.65 16.57 0.15
N CYS A 101 8.36 16.87 1.23
CA CYS A 101 8.72 18.23 1.61
C CYS A 101 9.63 18.93 0.58
N LYS A 102 10.45 18.17 -0.16
CA LYS A 102 11.30 18.73 -1.22
C LYS A 102 10.53 19.24 -2.43
N LEU A 103 9.39 18.61 -2.74
CA LEU A 103 8.62 18.90 -3.96
C LEU A 103 7.47 19.87 -3.73
N TYR A 104 6.92 19.87 -2.52
CA TYR A 104 5.80 20.72 -2.14
C TYR A 104 6.31 21.76 -1.15
N GLU A 105 6.80 22.91 -1.64
CA GLU A 105 6.92 24.11 -0.82
C GLU A 105 5.50 24.50 -0.36
N MET A 106 5.12 24.00 0.81
CA MET A 106 4.01 24.53 1.60
C MET A 106 2.61 24.42 0.96
N TYR A 107 2.14 23.23 0.55
CA TYR A 107 0.69 22.95 0.51
C TYR A 107 0.37 21.48 0.91
N LEU A 108 -0.59 21.35 1.84
CA LEU A 108 -1.11 20.13 2.48
C LEU A 108 -2.04 19.31 1.55
N MET A 109 -1.94 17.97 1.56
CA MET A 109 -3.02 16.98 1.81
C MET A 109 -2.54 15.49 1.65
N PHE A 110 -2.52 14.72 2.76
CA PHE A 110 -2.71 13.24 2.95
C PHE A 110 -1.85 12.16 2.19
N PHE A 111 -1.52 10.91 2.64
CA PHE A 111 -1.71 10.00 3.82
C PHE A 111 -0.40 9.19 4.12
N VAL A 112 -0.20 8.79 5.40
CA VAL A 112 0.88 7.98 6.05
C VAL A 112 2.19 8.69 6.53
N LEU A 113 2.05 9.13 7.80
CA LEU A 113 2.98 9.18 8.95
C LEU A 113 3.98 10.35 9.14
N CYS A 114 3.53 11.28 10.01
CA CYS A 114 4.23 12.20 10.95
C CYS A 114 4.86 13.52 10.47
N LEU A 115 4.07 14.61 10.40
CA LEU A 115 4.08 15.75 11.35
C LEU A 115 3.12 16.85 10.85
N GLY A 116 2.18 17.26 11.70
CA GLY A 116 1.42 18.51 11.54
C GLY A 116 -0.05 18.38 11.13
N ASN A 117 -0.36 17.74 10.00
CA ASN A 117 -1.74 17.75 9.44
C ASN A 117 -2.10 16.57 8.50
N GLN A 118 -1.41 15.43 8.59
CA GLN A 118 -1.69 14.25 7.75
C GLN A 118 -2.43 13.16 8.52
N GLN A 119 -3.44 12.58 7.88
CA GLN A 119 -4.24 11.46 8.35
C GLN A 119 -3.50 10.15 8.02
N VAL A 120 -3.76 9.09 8.78
CA VAL A 120 -3.24 7.72 8.66
C VAL A 120 -4.43 6.76 8.70
N PHE A 121 -4.44 5.77 7.81
CA PHE A 121 -5.46 4.72 7.74
C PHE A 121 -4.83 3.34 7.96
N PHE A 122 -5.55 2.43 8.62
CA PHE A 122 -5.16 1.03 8.71
C PHE A 122 -5.83 0.19 7.61
N LEU A 123 -5.01 -0.44 6.76
CA LEU A 123 -5.48 -1.33 5.70
C LEU A 123 -5.70 -2.75 6.23
N THR A 124 -6.89 -3.32 5.99
CA THR A 124 -7.25 -4.67 6.42
C THR A 124 -8.13 -5.39 5.41
N ASN A 125 -8.02 -6.72 5.37
CA ASN A 125 -8.97 -7.57 4.65
C ASN A 125 -10.27 -7.83 5.45
N GLY A 126 -10.41 -7.23 6.64
CA GLY A 126 -11.63 -7.34 7.46
C GLY A 126 -11.92 -8.76 7.93
N GLY A 127 -10.88 -9.58 8.11
CA GLY A 127 -11.01 -10.98 8.56
C GLY A 127 -11.44 -11.97 7.48
N THR A 128 -11.36 -11.62 6.19
CA THR A 128 -11.57 -12.61 5.12
C THR A 128 -10.38 -13.56 4.94
N GLU A 129 -9.22 -13.18 5.46
CA GLU A 129 -7.99 -13.97 5.47
C GLU A 129 -7.43 -13.97 6.89
N ILE A 130 -6.70 -15.03 7.24
CA ILE A 130 -6.04 -15.18 8.53
C ILE A 130 -4.55 -14.95 8.35
N TYR A 131 -4.03 -13.98 9.08
CA TYR A 131 -2.62 -13.63 9.16
C TYR A 131 -2.04 -14.04 10.52
N ASN A 132 -0.72 -14.21 10.56
CA ASN A 132 0.01 -14.43 11.81
C ASN A 132 -0.14 -13.23 12.76
N ASP A 133 -0.16 -12.01 12.21
CA ASP A 133 -0.48 -10.82 12.97
C ASP A 133 -1.98 -10.74 13.20
N THR A 134 -2.39 -11.07 14.42
CA THR A 134 -3.80 -11.13 14.83
C THR A 134 -4.53 -9.81 14.68
N ARG A 135 -3.81 -8.68 14.66
CA ARG A 135 -4.39 -7.35 14.49
C ARG A 135 -5.03 -7.16 13.12
N ARG A 136 -4.62 -7.93 12.12
CA ARG A 136 -5.15 -7.91 10.74
C ARG A 136 -6.41 -8.75 10.56
N ASN A 137 -6.76 -9.57 11.55
CA ASN A 137 -7.71 -10.68 11.36
C ASN A 137 -9.17 -10.31 11.63
N SER A 138 -9.48 -9.08 12.04
CA SER A 138 -10.87 -8.64 12.17
C SER A 138 -11.02 -7.12 12.09
N LEU A 139 -12.25 -6.66 11.84
CA LEU A 139 -12.59 -5.24 11.91
C LEU A 139 -12.50 -4.69 13.33
N GLU A 140 -12.76 -5.50 14.35
CA GLU A 140 -12.63 -5.08 15.76
C GLU A 140 -11.17 -4.84 16.13
N GLN A 141 -10.26 -5.70 15.67
CA GLN A 141 -8.83 -5.49 15.87
C GLN A 141 -8.33 -4.26 15.09
N ALA A 142 -8.86 -4.03 13.88
CA ALA A 142 -8.55 -2.82 13.12
C ALA A 142 -8.97 -1.55 13.86
N ILE A 143 -10.14 -1.52 14.52
CA ILE A 143 -10.56 -0.39 15.37
C ILE A 143 -9.54 -0.17 16.48
N ASN A 144 -9.15 -1.22 17.21
CA ASN A 144 -8.18 -1.12 18.31
C ASN A 144 -6.84 -0.54 17.84
N VAL A 145 -6.32 -1.04 16.71
CA VAL A 145 -5.07 -0.50 16.12
C VAL A 145 -5.19 0.99 15.81
N CYS A 146 -6.33 1.41 15.24
CA CYS A 146 -6.52 2.82 14.92
C CYS A 146 -6.61 3.69 16.17
N LEU A 147 -7.32 3.25 17.21
CA LEU A 147 -7.45 3.99 18.46
C LEU A 147 -6.12 4.08 19.20
N GLU A 148 -5.38 2.98 19.33
CA GLU A 148 -4.05 2.96 19.97
C GLU A 148 -3.03 3.77 19.18
N GLY A 149 -3.10 3.75 17.85
CA GLY A 149 -2.19 4.46 16.96
C GLY A 149 -2.56 5.92 16.69
N GLY A 150 -3.74 6.38 17.14
CA GLY A 150 -4.27 7.71 16.80
C GLY A 150 -4.54 7.89 15.30
N PHE A 151 -4.91 6.82 14.60
CA PHE A 151 -5.23 6.83 13.17
C PHE A 151 -6.63 7.35 12.92
N GLN A 152 -6.89 7.88 11.73
CA GLN A 152 -8.17 8.50 11.39
C GLN A 152 -9.18 7.53 10.81
N GLY A 153 -8.78 6.30 10.50
CA GLY A 153 -9.77 5.28 10.17
C GLY A 153 -9.21 3.98 9.63
N ILE A 154 -10.09 3.25 8.96
CA ILE A 154 -9.84 1.92 8.41
C ILE A 154 -10.12 1.92 6.91
N VAL A 155 -9.26 1.25 6.15
CA VAL A 155 -9.49 0.87 4.76
C VAL A 155 -9.72 -0.65 4.74
N SER A 156 -10.94 -1.11 4.44
CA SER A 156 -11.29 -2.54 4.51
C SER A 156 -11.66 -3.14 3.16
N GLY A 157 -11.28 -4.39 2.92
CA GLY A 157 -11.89 -5.18 1.85
C GLY A 157 -13.40 -5.27 2.07
N ILE A 158 -14.20 -4.97 1.05
CA ILE A 158 -15.66 -4.90 1.14
C ILE A 158 -16.30 -6.22 1.61
N LYS A 159 -15.73 -7.36 1.22
CA LYS A 159 -16.17 -8.69 1.67
C LYS A 159 -16.09 -8.85 3.20
N GLY A 160 -15.12 -8.20 3.85
CA GLY A 160 -15.00 -8.18 5.31
C GLY A 160 -16.17 -7.44 5.96
N ILE A 161 -16.59 -6.32 5.37
CA ILE A 161 -17.76 -5.55 5.80
C ILE A 161 -19.04 -6.40 5.66
N PHE A 162 -19.25 -7.07 4.52
CA PHE A 162 -20.44 -7.90 4.32
C PHE A 162 -20.53 -9.09 5.29
N LYS A 163 -19.39 -9.66 5.69
CA LYS A 163 -19.36 -10.71 6.71
C LYS A 163 -19.68 -10.20 8.12
N ASN A 164 -19.45 -8.92 8.38
CA ASN A 164 -19.68 -8.31 9.69
C ASN A 164 -20.23 -6.87 9.56
N PRO A 165 -21.48 -6.71 9.06
CA PRO A 165 -22.06 -5.38 8.84
C PRO A 165 -22.23 -4.60 10.14
N GLY A 166 -22.39 -5.29 11.28
CA GLY A 166 -22.45 -4.70 12.60
C GLY A 166 -21.17 -3.98 13.04
N ALA A 167 -20.05 -4.15 12.33
CA ALA A 167 -18.83 -3.38 12.58
C ALA A 167 -18.94 -1.92 12.09
N VAL A 168 -19.73 -1.63 11.06
CA VAL A 168 -19.86 -0.26 10.50
C VAL A 168 -20.29 0.77 11.55
N PRO A 169 -21.39 0.55 12.32
CA PRO A 169 -21.76 1.49 13.38
C PRO A 169 -20.66 1.58 14.45
N LYS A 170 -20.03 0.47 14.84
CA LYS A 170 -18.92 0.50 15.83
C LYS A 170 -17.74 1.37 15.37
N ILE A 171 -17.36 1.29 14.09
CA ILE A 171 -16.29 2.10 13.50
C ILE A 171 -16.68 3.58 13.56
N LYS A 172 -17.92 3.91 13.15
CA LYS A 172 -18.43 5.28 13.17
C LYS A 172 -18.53 5.85 14.60
N ASP A 173 -19.04 5.07 15.54
CA ASP A 173 -19.17 5.43 16.96
C ASP A 173 -17.79 5.63 17.63
N SER A 174 -16.75 4.99 17.09
CA SER A 174 -15.36 5.20 17.49
C SER A 174 -14.72 6.45 16.88
N ASN A 175 -15.50 7.28 16.18
CA ASN A 175 -15.04 8.48 15.45
C ASN A 175 -13.94 8.17 14.41
N LEU A 176 -14.01 6.99 13.79
CA LEU A 176 -13.11 6.55 12.74
C LEU A 176 -13.82 6.62 11.38
N SER A 177 -13.08 7.06 10.35
CA SER A 177 -13.54 6.97 8.97
C SER A 177 -13.43 5.54 8.44
N LEU A 178 -14.34 5.15 7.54
CA LEU A 178 -14.30 3.85 6.86
C LEU A 178 -14.24 4.05 5.35
N LEU A 179 -13.20 3.50 4.74
CA LEU A 179 -13.06 3.37 3.30
C LEU A 179 -13.10 1.88 2.95
N THR A 180 -13.60 1.53 1.76
CA THR A 180 -13.63 0.15 1.30
C THR A 180 -12.98 -0.02 -0.07
N TYR A 181 -12.48 -1.22 -0.34
CA TYR A 181 -12.01 -1.61 -1.67
C TYR A 181 -12.55 -2.99 -2.08
N GLY A 182 -12.49 -3.27 -3.38
CA GLY A 182 -12.90 -4.53 -3.98
C GLY A 182 -14.01 -4.34 -5.00
N THR A 183 -14.16 -5.31 -5.90
CA THR A 183 -15.06 -5.22 -7.06
C THR A 183 -16.53 -5.08 -6.69
N LEU A 184 -16.94 -5.56 -5.50
CA LEU A 184 -18.33 -5.44 -5.03
C LEU A 184 -18.72 -4.00 -4.67
N ASN A 185 -17.77 -3.07 -4.53
CA ASN A 185 -18.07 -1.65 -4.38
C ASN A 185 -18.75 -1.05 -5.63
N ASN A 186 -18.61 -1.70 -6.78
CA ASN A 186 -19.19 -1.24 -8.05
C ASN A 186 -20.65 -1.72 -8.24
N VAL A 187 -21.19 -2.49 -7.30
CA VAL A 187 -22.54 -3.05 -7.35
C VAL A 187 -23.43 -2.24 -6.41
N TRP A 188 -24.38 -1.48 -6.95
CA TRP A 188 -25.17 -0.53 -6.17
C TRP A 188 -26.03 -1.21 -5.10
N GLU A 189 -26.54 -2.43 -5.38
CA GLU A 189 -27.31 -3.25 -4.43
C GLU A 189 -26.49 -3.72 -3.24
N ALA A 190 -25.15 -3.69 -3.35
CA ALA A 190 -24.24 -4.15 -2.31
C ALA A 190 -23.84 -3.01 -1.35
N VAL A 191 -24.18 -1.76 -1.66
CA VAL A 191 -23.74 -0.54 -0.93
C VAL A 191 -24.91 0.12 -0.17
N TYR A 192 -26.13 -0.42 -0.27
CA TYR A 192 -27.35 0.09 0.40
C TYR A 192 -27.90 -0.86 1.46
#